data_AF-A0A7V2CKS2-F1
#
_entry.id   AF-A0A7V2CKS2-F1
#
_cell.length_a   1.000
_cell.length_b   1.000
_cell.length_c   1.000
_cell.angle_alpha   90.00
_cell.angle_beta   90.00
_cell.angle_gamma   90.00
#
_symmetry.space_group_name_H-M   'P 1'
#
loop_
_entity.id
_entity.type
_entity.pdbx_description
1 polymer ?
#
loop_
_entity_poly.entity_id
_entity_poly.type
_entity_poly.pdbx_seq_one_letter_code
_entity_poly.pdbx_strand_id
1 'polypeptide(L)'
;MASATDYLALEDGALLAQCDVHTYRASGPGGQKRNKTSSAVRLKHRPTGLTVVGTESRFQHENKARALRRLRQAIALHVRRGVNPREYRPSPLLRSCLTDQARLHVGPRDARFLPAAGEVLDVLLACRGRLSEAAGLIGTTTASLAAFLQSEAKLWRQTNELRRSLHLKHLQRD
;
A
#
# COMPACT_ATOMS: atom_id res chain seq x y z
N MET A 1 -15.00 8.84 -4.43
CA MET A 1 -14.37 7.51 -4.28
C MET A 1 -13.77 7.43 -2.90
N ALA A 2 -13.96 6.31 -2.18
CA ALA A 2 -13.33 6.12 -0.88
C ALA A 2 -11.79 6.11 -1.04
N SER A 3 -11.09 6.65 -0.04
CA SER A 3 -9.64 6.75 0.01
C SER A 3 -8.99 5.40 0.32
N ALA A 4 -7.70 5.23 0.02
CA ALA A 4 -6.95 4.07 0.47
C ALA A 4 -7.06 3.89 1.99
N THR A 5 -6.99 4.98 2.74
CA THR A 5 -7.10 4.99 4.20
C THR A 5 -8.44 4.44 4.67
N ASP A 6 -9.54 4.76 3.99
CA ASP A 6 -10.89 4.28 4.34
C ASP A 6 -10.94 2.75 4.27
N TYR A 7 -10.42 2.16 3.19
CA TYR A 7 -10.35 0.70 3.05
C TYR A 7 -9.37 0.05 4.02
N LEU A 8 -8.26 0.73 4.34
CA LEU A 8 -7.24 0.21 5.26
C LEU A 8 -7.71 0.24 6.71
N ALA A 9 -8.64 1.13 7.07
CA ALA A 9 -9.25 1.20 8.39
C ALA A 9 -10.33 0.13 8.62
N LEU A 10 -10.86 -0.48 7.55
CA LEU A 10 -11.85 -1.56 7.69
C LEU A 10 -11.26 -2.77 8.40
N GLU A 11 -12.06 -3.42 9.24
CA GLU A 11 -11.76 -4.75 9.77
C GLU A 11 -11.67 -5.78 8.64
N ASP A 12 -10.96 -6.88 8.90
CA ASP A 12 -10.73 -7.93 7.91
C ASP A 12 -12.03 -8.51 7.33
N GLY A 13 -13.05 -8.71 8.16
CA GLY A 13 -14.36 -9.18 7.73
C GLY A 13 -15.06 -8.21 6.77
N ALA A 14 -15.05 -6.92 7.09
CA ALA A 14 -15.66 -5.86 6.27
C ALA A 14 -14.92 -5.68 4.94
N LEU A 15 -13.58 -5.72 4.94
CA LEU A 15 -12.78 -5.64 3.71
C LEU A 15 -12.99 -6.88 2.83
N LEU A 16 -13.06 -8.07 3.43
CA LEU A 16 -13.36 -9.32 2.71
C LEU A 16 -14.77 -9.31 2.12
N ALA A 17 -15.75 -8.72 2.81
CA ALA A 17 -17.11 -8.61 2.30
C ALA A 17 -17.17 -7.82 0.99
N GLN A 18 -16.21 -6.93 0.72
CA GLN A 18 -16.07 -6.16 -0.53
C GLN A 18 -15.33 -6.91 -1.65
N CYS A 19 -14.86 -8.13 -1.39
CA CYS A 19 -14.06 -8.91 -2.33
C CYS A 19 -14.86 -10.06 -2.98
N ASP A 20 -14.57 -10.34 -4.24
CA ASP A 20 -14.91 -11.61 -4.88
C ASP A 20 -13.83 -12.62 -4.51
N VAL A 21 -14.24 -13.71 -3.86
CA VAL A 21 -13.34 -14.75 -3.34
C VAL A 21 -13.42 -15.98 -4.24
N HIS A 22 -12.33 -16.29 -4.94
CA HIS A 22 -12.23 -17.49 -5.77
C HIS A 22 -11.19 -18.45 -5.21
N THR A 23 -11.58 -19.70 -5.00
CA THR A 23 -10.66 -20.78 -4.64
C THR A 23 -10.32 -21.63 -5.86
N TYR A 24 -9.08 -22.05 -5.99
CA TYR A 24 -8.63 -22.84 -7.12
C TYR A 24 -7.46 -23.74 -6.73
N ARG A 25 -7.10 -24.67 -7.61
CA ARG A 25 -5.92 -25.52 -7.44
C ARG A 25 -4.67 -24.72 -7.79
N ALA A 26 -3.67 -24.73 -6.92
CA ALA A 26 -2.42 -24.02 -7.19
C ALA A 26 -1.72 -24.65 -8.41
N SER A 27 -1.36 -23.84 -9.40
CA SER A 27 -0.57 -24.25 -10.56
C SER A 27 0.93 -24.02 -10.29
N GLY A 28 1.79 -25.01 -10.56
CA GLY A 28 3.26 -24.88 -10.50
C GLY A 28 3.96 -26.18 -10.08
N PRO A 29 5.31 -26.20 -9.99
CA PRO A 29 6.08 -27.38 -9.58
C PRO A 29 5.78 -27.71 -8.11
N GLY A 30 5.01 -28.77 -7.88
CA GLY A 30 4.59 -29.24 -6.56
C GLY A 30 4.19 -30.71 -6.64
N GLY A 31 4.50 -31.49 -5.59
CA GLY A 31 4.16 -32.91 -5.54
C GLY A 31 2.66 -33.18 -5.65
N GLN A 32 2.29 -34.44 -5.91
CA GLN A 32 0.90 -34.89 -6.16
C GLN A 32 -0.16 -34.32 -5.20
N LYS A 33 0.21 -34.03 -3.94
CA LYS A 33 -0.73 -33.55 -2.91
C LYS A 33 -1.10 -32.06 -3.08
N ARG A 34 -0.20 -31.20 -3.58
CA ARG A 34 -0.49 -29.77 -3.82
C ARG A 34 -1.46 -29.56 -4.98
N ASN A 35 -1.47 -30.49 -5.93
CA ASN A 35 -2.28 -30.41 -7.15
C ASN A 35 -3.71 -30.97 -6.97
N LYS A 36 -3.99 -31.66 -5.85
CA LYS A 36 -5.31 -32.26 -5.58
C LYS A 36 -6.25 -31.32 -4.79
N THR A 37 -5.72 -30.48 -3.91
CA THR A 37 -6.52 -29.61 -3.03
C THR A 37 -6.65 -28.20 -3.59
N SER A 38 -7.88 -27.66 -3.64
CA SER A 38 -8.15 -26.27 -4.03
C SER A 38 -7.81 -25.28 -2.91
N SER A 39 -6.53 -25.19 -2.54
CA SER A 39 -6.06 -24.33 -1.44
C SER A 39 -5.70 -22.92 -1.87
N ALA A 40 -5.49 -22.64 -3.17
CA ALA A 40 -5.16 -21.31 -3.63
C ALA A 40 -6.38 -20.38 -3.53
N VAL A 41 -6.14 -19.13 -3.15
CA VAL A 41 -7.19 -18.11 -3.00
C VAL A 41 -6.83 -16.90 -3.85
N ARG A 42 -7.79 -16.43 -4.64
CA ARG A 42 -7.74 -15.15 -5.34
C ARG A 42 -8.81 -14.23 -4.73
N LEU A 43 -8.40 -13.01 -4.41
CA LEU A 43 -9.30 -11.95 -3.96
C LEU A 43 -9.32 -10.85 -5.01
N LYS A 44 -10.50 -10.47 -5.49
CA LYS A 44 -10.71 -9.27 -6.31
C LYS A 44 -11.52 -8.27 -5.51
N HIS A 45 -10.92 -7.14 -5.16
CA HIS A 45 -11.62 -6.08 -4.43
C HIS A 45 -12.49 -5.29 -5.39
N ARG A 46 -13.83 -5.44 -5.28
CA ARG A 46 -14.77 -4.88 -6.26
C ARG A 46 -14.64 -3.37 -6.42
N PRO A 47 -14.55 -2.55 -5.34
CA PRO A 47 -14.51 -1.10 -5.48
C PRO A 47 -13.26 -0.56 -6.18
N THR A 48 -12.11 -1.25 -6.04
CA THR A 48 -10.83 -0.77 -6.58
C THR A 48 -10.37 -1.54 -7.81
N GLY A 49 -11.01 -2.67 -8.13
CA GLY A 49 -10.61 -3.58 -9.21
C GLY A 49 -9.32 -4.38 -8.94
N LEU A 50 -8.63 -4.13 -7.82
CA LEU A 50 -7.38 -4.79 -7.48
C LEU A 50 -7.58 -6.28 -7.27
N THR A 51 -6.69 -7.09 -7.85
CA THR A 51 -6.69 -8.55 -7.69
C THR A 51 -5.39 -9.02 -7.07
N VAL A 52 -5.48 -9.86 -6.05
CA VAL A 52 -4.33 -10.48 -5.38
C VAL A 52 -4.56 -11.97 -5.18
N VAL A 53 -3.46 -12.70 -5.00
CA VAL A 53 -3.47 -14.16 -4.83
C VAL A 53 -2.69 -14.59 -3.58
N GLY A 54 -3.10 -15.71 -2.98
CA GLY A 54 -2.42 -16.42 -1.91
C GLY A 54 -2.34 -17.90 -2.26
N THR A 55 -1.11 -18.44 -2.33
CA THR A 55 -0.85 -19.81 -2.82
C THR A 55 0.25 -20.53 -2.03
N GLU A 56 0.74 -19.93 -0.95
CA GLU A 56 1.95 -20.39 -0.23
C GLU A 56 1.69 -21.61 0.65
N SER A 57 0.49 -21.71 1.20
CA SER A 57 0.10 -22.75 2.14
C SER A 57 -0.75 -23.83 1.49
N ARG A 58 -0.71 -25.03 2.09
CA ARG A 58 -1.67 -26.10 1.79
C ARG A 58 -3.06 -25.80 2.35
N PHE A 59 -3.17 -24.87 3.29
CA PHE A 59 -4.43 -24.50 3.93
C PHE A 59 -5.04 -23.25 3.30
N GLN A 60 -6.30 -23.37 2.86
CA GLN A 60 -7.02 -22.29 2.19
C GLN A 60 -7.17 -21.05 3.07
N HIS A 61 -7.49 -21.21 4.36
CA HIS A 61 -7.69 -20.08 5.28
C HIS A 61 -6.40 -19.27 5.49
N GLU A 62 -5.24 -19.93 5.58
CA GLU A 62 -3.94 -19.24 5.64
C GLU A 62 -3.66 -18.47 4.35
N ASN A 63 -3.97 -19.05 3.18
CA ASN A 63 -3.84 -18.38 1.90
C ASN A 63 -4.80 -17.18 1.77
N LYS A 64 -6.02 -17.29 2.30
CA LYS A 64 -6.98 -16.18 2.37
C LYS A 64 -6.43 -15.03 3.23
N ALA A 65 -5.89 -15.33 4.40
CA ALA A 65 -5.27 -14.33 5.27
C ALA A 65 -4.04 -13.67 4.63
N ARG A 66 -3.19 -14.45 3.93
CA ARG A 66 -2.04 -13.92 3.17
C ARG A 66 -2.50 -13.03 2.01
N ALA A 67 -3.50 -13.46 1.26
CA ALA A 67 -4.08 -12.67 0.17
C ALA A 67 -4.67 -11.36 0.70
N LEU A 68 -5.37 -11.38 1.85
CA LEU A 68 -5.91 -10.17 2.46
C LEU A 68 -4.82 -9.18 2.87
N ARG A 69 -3.73 -9.65 3.48
CA ARG A 69 -2.56 -8.81 3.78
C ARG A 69 -1.96 -8.18 2.52
N ARG A 70 -1.86 -8.94 1.43
CA ARG A 70 -1.42 -8.43 0.12
C ARG A 70 -2.39 -7.42 -0.46
N LEU A 71 -3.69 -7.62 -0.27
CA LEU A 71 -4.71 -6.67 -0.73
C LEU A 71 -4.53 -5.31 -0.03
N ARG A 72 -4.34 -5.30 1.29
CA ARG A 72 -4.05 -4.06 2.03
C ARG A 72 -2.79 -3.37 1.50
N GLN A 73 -1.71 -4.11 1.24
CA GLN A 73 -0.52 -3.54 0.61
C GLN A 73 -0.82 -2.94 -0.78
N ALA A 74 -1.56 -3.66 -1.62
CA ALA A 74 -1.91 -3.17 -2.96
C ALA A 74 -2.79 -1.91 -2.90
N ILE A 75 -3.75 -1.86 -1.98
CA ILE A 75 -4.60 -0.67 -1.74
C ILE A 75 -3.73 0.53 -1.36
N ALA A 76 -2.83 0.37 -0.39
CA ALA A 76 -1.93 1.43 0.05
C ALA A 76 -1.03 1.97 -1.07
N LEU A 77 -0.63 1.13 -2.02
CA LEU A 77 0.28 1.53 -3.09
C LEU A 77 -0.43 2.08 -4.34
N HIS A 78 -1.62 1.57 -4.67
CA HIS A 78 -2.23 1.82 -5.97
C HIS A 78 -3.52 2.64 -5.93
N VAL A 79 -4.22 2.71 -4.79
CA VAL A 79 -5.48 3.46 -4.69
C VAL A 79 -5.18 4.90 -4.31
N ARG A 80 -5.31 5.82 -5.26
CA ARG A 80 -5.05 7.25 -5.04
C ARG A 80 -6.34 8.04 -4.91
N ARG A 81 -6.30 9.09 -4.08
CA ARG A 81 -7.32 10.14 -4.05
C ARG A 81 -6.73 11.47 -4.49
N GLY A 82 -7.58 12.33 -5.04
CA GLY A 82 -7.21 13.72 -5.26
C GLY A 82 -7.05 14.44 -3.93
N VAL A 83 -5.91 15.10 -3.74
CA VAL A 83 -5.63 15.98 -2.60
C VAL A 83 -5.40 17.38 -3.15
N ASN A 84 -6.01 18.39 -2.54
CA ASN A 84 -5.71 19.79 -2.83
C ASN A 84 -4.50 20.23 -1.97
N PRO A 85 -3.33 20.53 -2.56
CA PRO A 85 -2.14 20.91 -1.80
C PRO A 85 -2.33 22.10 -0.86
N ARG A 86 -3.21 23.05 -1.21
CA ARG A 86 -3.39 24.29 -0.45
C ARG A 86 -4.19 24.08 0.85
N GLU A 87 -5.13 23.14 0.80
CA GLU A 87 -6.04 22.82 1.92
C GLU A 87 -5.59 21.60 2.71
N TYR A 88 -4.61 20.86 2.18
CA TYR A 88 -4.15 19.63 2.79
C TYR A 88 -3.65 19.84 4.22
N ARG A 89 -4.11 18.97 5.12
CA ARG A 89 -3.57 18.80 6.47
C ARG A 89 -3.33 17.31 6.69
N PRO A 90 -2.16 16.92 7.24
CA PRO A 90 -1.88 15.52 7.54
C PRO A 90 -2.97 14.89 8.41
N SER A 91 -3.33 13.64 8.16
CA SER A 91 -4.28 12.91 9.00
C SER A 91 -3.71 12.73 10.41
N PRO A 92 -4.57 12.52 11.43
CA PRO A 92 -4.10 12.21 12.78
C PRO A 92 -3.15 11.00 12.82
N LEU A 93 -3.38 10.01 11.95
CA LEU A 93 -2.51 8.84 11.82
C LEU A 93 -1.13 9.23 11.31
N LEU A 94 -1.04 9.99 10.20
CA LEU A 94 0.26 10.40 9.67
C LEU A 94 1.01 11.31 10.64
N ARG A 95 0.30 12.19 11.37
CA ARG A 95 0.90 13.00 12.45
C ARG A 95 1.47 12.13 13.57
N SER A 96 0.79 11.05 13.94
CA SER A 96 1.28 10.11 14.96
C SER A 96 2.57 9.38 14.54
N CYS A 97 2.90 9.37 13.25
CA CYS A 97 4.13 8.80 12.73
C CYS A 97 5.30 9.80 12.72
N LEU A 98 5.06 11.08 12.99
CA LEU A 98 6.09 12.10 13.08
C LEU A 98 6.67 12.14 14.50
N THR A 99 8.00 12.24 14.59
CA THR A 99 8.68 12.58 15.85
C THR A 99 8.69 14.09 16.08
N ASP A 100 9.08 14.52 17.28
CA ASP A 100 9.26 15.95 17.62
C ASP A 100 10.28 16.66 16.70
N GLN A 101 11.19 15.90 16.10
CA GLN A 101 12.18 16.39 15.13
C GLN A 101 11.67 16.37 13.68
N ALA A 102 10.35 16.26 13.47
CA ALA A 102 9.71 16.21 12.16
C ALA A 102 10.23 15.04 11.28
N ARG A 103 10.55 13.89 11.88
CA ARG A 103 10.97 12.67 11.16
C ARG A 103 9.84 11.64 11.11
N LEU A 104 9.60 11.05 9.95
CA LEU A 104 8.70 9.91 9.80
C LEU A 104 9.34 8.66 10.40
N HIS A 105 8.88 8.24 11.57
CA HIS A 105 9.34 7.06 12.29
C HIS A 105 8.28 5.96 12.28
N VAL A 106 8.11 5.34 11.11
CA VAL A 106 7.17 4.24 10.91
C VAL A 106 7.75 3.27 9.89
N GLY A 107 7.85 2.00 10.26
CA GLY A 107 8.46 0.95 9.43
C GLY A 107 7.44 -0.07 8.91
N PRO A 108 7.80 -0.93 7.93
CA PRO A 108 6.85 -1.83 7.26
C PRO A 108 6.13 -2.86 8.15
N ARG A 109 6.61 -3.06 9.38
CA ARG A 109 6.00 -3.96 10.38
C ARG A 109 4.96 -3.26 11.26
N ASP A 110 4.91 -1.94 11.25
CA ASP A 110 3.95 -1.14 12.00
C ASP A 110 2.61 -1.08 11.25
N ALA A 111 1.49 -1.24 11.97
CA ALA A 111 0.14 -1.18 11.39
C ALA A 111 -0.15 0.19 10.74
N ARG A 112 0.48 1.26 11.22
CA ARG A 112 0.34 2.63 10.70
C ARG A 112 1.06 2.83 9.36
N PHE A 113 1.98 1.94 8.99
CA PHE A 113 2.81 2.09 7.80
C PHE A 113 2.00 2.15 6.51
N LEU A 114 1.04 1.24 6.31
CA LEU A 114 0.27 1.18 5.07
C LEU A 114 -0.63 2.41 4.87
N PRO A 115 -1.42 2.85 5.88
CA PRO A 115 -2.16 4.11 5.76
C PRO A 115 -1.25 5.32 5.54
N ALA A 116 -0.13 5.41 6.28
CA ALA A 116 0.83 6.50 6.11
C ALA A 116 1.43 6.51 4.69
N ALA A 117 1.82 5.35 4.15
CA ALA A 117 2.35 5.22 2.80
C ALA A 117 1.32 5.64 1.74
N GLY A 118 0.05 5.29 1.93
CA GLY A 118 -1.02 5.71 1.02
C GLY A 118 -1.20 7.22 0.99
N GLU A 119 -1.30 7.84 2.16
CA GLU A 119 -1.45 9.29 2.28
C GLU A 119 -0.23 10.05 1.73
N VAL A 120 0.98 9.58 2.04
CA VAL A 120 2.23 10.15 1.50
C VAL A 120 2.23 10.13 -0.02
N LEU A 121 1.80 9.04 -0.65
CA LEU A 121 1.72 8.94 -2.10
C LEU A 121 0.62 9.83 -2.71
N ASP A 122 -0.51 10.03 -2.01
CA ASP A 122 -1.54 10.98 -2.42
C ASP A 122 -1.00 12.42 -2.42
N VAL A 123 -0.29 12.82 -1.35
CA VAL A 123 0.35 14.13 -1.26
C VAL A 123 1.43 14.29 -2.33
N LEU A 124 2.23 13.25 -2.54
CA LEU A 124 3.26 13.27 -3.57
C LEU A 124 2.66 13.45 -4.96
N LEU A 125 1.54 12.78 -5.26
CA LEU A 125 0.79 12.98 -6.51
C LEU A 125 0.31 14.43 -6.64
N ALA A 126 -0.26 14.99 -5.58
CA ALA A 126 -0.77 16.36 -5.55
C ALA A 126 0.35 17.40 -5.76
N CYS A 127 1.56 17.12 -5.25
CA CYS A 127 2.77 17.92 -5.46
C CYS A 127 3.50 17.60 -6.78
N ARG A 128 2.86 16.88 -7.70
CA ARG A 128 3.41 16.46 -8.98
C ARG A 128 4.76 15.74 -8.86
N GLY A 129 4.91 14.88 -7.85
CA GLY A 129 6.10 14.08 -7.63
C GLY A 129 7.26 14.82 -6.96
N ARG A 130 7.12 16.10 -6.58
CA ARG A 130 8.19 16.88 -5.92
C ARG A 130 8.27 16.56 -4.42
N LEU A 131 9.38 15.97 -4.00
CA LEU A 131 9.57 15.53 -2.60
C LEU A 131 9.66 16.70 -1.62
N SER A 132 10.30 17.82 -2.01
CA SER A 132 10.43 18.99 -1.14
C SER A 132 9.07 19.60 -0.80
N GLU A 133 8.21 19.78 -1.80
CA GLU A 133 6.85 20.28 -1.61
C GLU A 133 6.00 19.32 -0.78
N ALA A 134 6.05 18.01 -1.09
CA ALA A 134 5.33 17.00 -0.32
C ALA A 134 5.79 16.93 1.15
N ALA A 135 7.10 17.02 1.39
CA ALA A 135 7.65 17.04 2.75
C ALA A 135 7.18 18.27 3.52
N GLY A 136 7.19 19.46 2.89
CA GLY A 136 6.68 20.69 3.49
C GLY A 136 5.20 20.59 3.87
N LEU A 137 4.36 19.99 3.03
CA LEU A 137 2.94 19.78 3.33
C LEU A 137 2.69 18.75 4.44
N ILE A 138 3.51 17.71 4.51
CA ILE A 138 3.43 16.68 5.55
C ILE A 138 3.94 17.21 6.91
N GLY A 139 4.81 18.22 6.89
CA GLY A 139 5.51 18.70 8.08
C GLY A 139 6.71 17.82 8.43
N THR A 140 7.43 17.33 7.42
CA THR A 140 8.66 16.53 7.57
C THR A 140 9.79 17.08 6.70
N THR A 141 11.01 16.56 6.87
CA THR A 141 12.15 16.91 6.01
C THR A 141 12.18 16.07 4.74
N THR A 142 12.70 16.61 3.64
CA THR A 142 12.87 15.89 2.36
C THR A 142 13.67 14.59 2.55
N ALA A 143 14.71 14.63 3.37
CA ALA A 143 15.55 13.47 3.68
C ALA A 143 14.76 12.40 4.45
N SER A 144 13.97 12.79 5.46
CA SER A 144 13.14 11.83 6.19
C SER A 144 12.04 11.23 5.31
N LEU A 145 11.44 12.02 4.41
CA LEU A 145 10.47 11.53 3.45
C LEU A 145 11.10 10.52 2.48
N ALA A 146 12.28 10.84 1.94
CA ALA A 146 13.02 9.94 1.07
C ALA A 146 13.37 8.62 1.78
N ALA A 147 13.89 8.69 3.01
CA ALA A 147 14.20 7.51 3.81
C ALA A 147 12.96 6.64 4.08
N PHE A 148 11.81 7.26 4.38
CA PHE A 148 10.54 6.54 4.52
C PHE A 148 10.13 5.83 3.22
N LEU A 149 10.20 6.50 2.07
CA LEU A 149 9.86 5.91 0.77
C LEU A 149 10.81 4.77 0.37
N GLN A 150 12.08 4.84 0.79
CA GLN A 150 13.08 3.78 0.56
C GLN A 150 13.03 2.63 1.57
N SER A 151 12.26 2.77 2.66
CA SER A 151 12.16 1.76 3.71
C SER A 151 11.51 0.45 3.24
N GLU A 152 10.77 0.49 2.14
CA GLU A 152 10.13 -0.69 1.53
C GLU A 152 10.24 -0.65 0.01
N ALA A 153 10.62 -1.79 -0.59
CA ALA A 153 10.98 -1.86 -2.00
C ALA A 153 9.79 -1.61 -2.94
N LYS A 154 8.57 -2.07 -2.60
CA LYS A 154 7.37 -1.82 -3.43
C LYS A 154 6.92 -0.36 -3.33
N LEU A 155 7.00 0.26 -2.14
CA LEU A 155 6.74 1.69 -1.95
C LEU A 155 7.70 2.54 -2.78
N TRP A 156 8.99 2.22 -2.75
CA TRP A 156 9.99 2.91 -3.57
C TRP A 156 9.71 2.75 -5.06
N ARG A 157 9.41 1.53 -5.51
CA ARG A 157 9.05 1.25 -6.90
C ARG A 157 7.83 2.07 -7.33
N GLN A 158 6.78 2.08 -6.51
CA GLN A 158 5.55 2.82 -6.79
C GLN A 158 5.78 4.34 -6.84
N THR A 159 6.62 4.86 -5.95
CA THR A 159 7.03 6.28 -5.95
C THR A 159 7.67 6.65 -7.29
N ASN A 160 8.59 5.81 -7.76
CA ASN A 160 9.30 6.05 -9.01
C ASN A 160 8.42 5.85 -10.25
N GLU A 161 7.49 4.90 -10.22
CA GLU A 161 6.47 4.73 -11.25
C GLU A 161 5.55 5.95 -11.34
N LEU A 162 5.11 6.49 -10.20
CA LEU A 162 4.35 7.74 -10.13
C LEU A 162 5.15 8.90 -10.75
N ARG A 163 6.42 9.07 -10.36
CA ARG A 163 7.28 10.11 -10.93
C ARG A 163 7.48 9.95 -12.44
N ARG A 164 7.67 8.72 -12.92
CA ARG A 164 7.79 8.41 -14.35
C ARG A 164 6.51 8.77 -15.10
N SER A 165 5.33 8.48 -14.55
CA SER A 165 4.05 8.85 -15.14
C SER A 165 3.85 10.36 -15.27
N LEU A 166 4.56 11.15 -14.45
CA LEU A 166 4.59 12.61 -14.49
C LEU A 166 5.80 13.17 -15.27
N HIS A 167 6.48 12.34 -16.05
CA HIS A 167 7.67 12.69 -16.84
C HIS A 167 8.85 13.23 -16.02
N LEU A 168 8.94 12.90 -14.73
CA LEU A 168 10.08 13.26 -13.88
C LEU A 168 11.18 12.20 -13.89
N LYS A 169 12.42 12.64 -13.64
CA LYS A 169 13.56 11.74 -13.46
C LYS A 169 13.34 10.79 -12.28
N HIS A 170 13.79 9.56 -12.46
CA HIS A 170 13.85 8.53 -11.42
C HIS A 170 14.70 9.01 -10.23
N LEU A 171 14.27 8.72 -9.00
CA LEU A 171 15.08 8.96 -7.82
C LEU A 171 16.09 7.83 -7.68
N GLN A 172 17.37 8.17 -7.53
CA GLN A 172 18.39 7.18 -7.20
C GLN A 172 18.27 6.80 -5.72
N ARG A 173 18.65 5.56 -5.41
CA ARG A 173 18.83 5.14 -4.02
C ARG A 173 20.28 5.45 -3.68
N ASP A 174 20.49 6.27 -2.65
CA ASP A 174 21.82 6.55 -2.11
C ASP A 174 22.40 5.32 -1.40
#